data_AF-A0A4Y2LZH8-F1
#
_entry.id   AF-A0A4Y2LZH8-F1
#
_cell.length_a   1.000
_cell.length_b   1.000
_cell.length_c   1.000
_cell.angle_alpha   90.00
_cell.angle_beta   90.00
_cell.angle_gamma   90.00
#
_symmetry.space_group_name_H-M   'P 1'
#
loop_
_entity.id
_entity.type
_entity.pdbx_description
1 polymer ?
#
loop_
_entity_poly.entity_id
_entity_poly.type
_entity_poly.pdbx_seq_one_letter_code
_entity_poly.pdbx_strand_id
1 'polypeptide(L)'
;NGTWHFSENPHKQFSFYKNPSDVKENLPTISSHKVTSPETIPVALPETSVPVILREDEGKHLTSKQHDKFNSLLKEFETCFHPGGDPTLFIEHRIQTGNNLPVSEPPYRMTPAKKELSKKEL
;
A
#
# COMPACT_ATOMS: atom_id res chain seq x y z
N ASN A 1 -23.94 -18.23 -9.43
CA ASN A 1 -24.06 -16.76 -9.53
C ASN A 1 -23.52 -16.13 -8.26
N GLY A 2 -22.22 -15.86 -8.20
CA GLY A 2 -21.59 -15.22 -7.04
C GLY A 2 -21.11 -13.83 -7.45
N THR A 3 -21.65 -12.80 -6.80
CA THR A 3 -21.22 -11.41 -7.00
C THR A 3 -20.00 -11.16 -6.12
N TRP A 4 -18.88 -10.79 -6.72
CA TRP A 4 -17.66 -10.41 -5.99
C TRP A 4 -17.80 -8.98 -5.49
N HIS A 5 -17.64 -8.75 -4.19
CA HIS A 5 -17.66 -7.42 -3.57
C HIS A 5 -16.30 -7.14 -2.94
N PHE A 6 -15.80 -5.91 -3.08
CA PHE A 6 -14.51 -5.49 -2.52
C PHE A 6 -14.49 -5.39 -0.98
N SER A 7 -15.67 -5.39 -0.34
CA SER A 7 -15.78 -5.45 1.13
C SER A 7 -17.03 -6.22 1.54
N GLU A 8 -17.01 -6.77 2.76
CA GLU A 8 -18.17 -7.41 3.40
C GLU A 8 -19.31 -6.43 3.72
N ASN A 9 -19.07 -5.12 3.52
CA ASN A 9 -20.02 -4.06 3.83
C ASN A 9 -20.32 -3.24 2.55
N PRO A 10 -21.18 -3.75 1.65
CA PRO A 10 -21.38 -3.20 0.30
C PRO A 10 -21.92 -1.76 0.26
N HIS A 11 -22.29 -1.19 1.40
CA HIS A 11 -22.75 0.19 1.55
C HIS A 11 -21.61 1.21 1.77
N LYS A 12 -20.37 0.76 2.03
CA LYS A 12 -19.20 1.66 2.04
C LYS A 12 -18.80 1.93 0.58
N GLN A 13 -19.34 3.01 0.04
CA GLN A 13 -18.94 3.52 -1.27
C GLN A 13 -17.68 4.38 -1.12
N PHE A 14 -16.63 4.00 -1.86
CA PHE A 14 -15.45 4.83 -2.00
C PHE A 14 -15.54 5.56 -3.34
N SER A 15 -15.56 6.88 -3.29
CA SER A 15 -15.47 7.69 -4.50
C SER A 15 -14.06 7.59 -5.03
N PHE A 16 -13.89 6.89 -6.16
CA PHE A 16 -12.65 6.98 -6.91
C PHE A 16 -12.55 8.40 -7.48
N TYR A 17 -11.57 9.16 -7.01
CA TYR A 17 -11.28 10.48 -7.54
C TYR A 17 -10.82 10.35 -9.00
N LYS A 18 -11.43 11.13 -9.88
CA LYS A 18 -11.06 11.13 -11.31
C LYS A 18 -9.80 11.95 -11.56
N ASN A 19 -9.45 12.88 -10.67
CA ASN A 19 -8.30 13.76 -10.85
C ASN A 19 -7.40 13.81 -9.60
N PRO A 20 -6.07 13.90 -9.77
CA PRO A 20 -5.11 13.97 -8.67
C PRO A 20 -5.23 15.26 -7.84
N SER A 21 -5.81 16.33 -8.39
CA SER A 21 -6.07 17.58 -7.67
C SER A 21 -7.15 17.45 -6.58
N ASP A 22 -8.09 16.51 -6.74
CA ASP A 22 -9.23 16.31 -5.83
C ASP A 22 -8.82 15.63 -4.51
N VAL A 23 -7.58 15.12 -4.45
CA VAL A 23 -7.02 14.39 -3.31
C VAL A 23 -6.71 15.32 -2.12
N LYS A 24 -6.45 16.61 -2.36
CA LYS A 24 -5.96 17.53 -1.30
C LYS A 24 -7.05 18.09 -0.39
N GLU A 25 -8.30 18.17 -0.85
CA GLU A 25 -9.37 18.89 -0.13
C GLU A 25 -10.37 17.99 0.60
N ASN A 26 -10.41 16.68 0.29
CA ASN A 26 -11.46 15.78 0.77
C ASN A 26 -10.93 14.51 1.45
N LEU A 27 -9.85 14.59 2.24
CA LEU A 27 -9.60 13.51 3.19
C LEU A 27 -10.73 13.52 4.24
N PRO A 28 -11.46 12.41 4.45
CA PRO A 28 -12.40 12.33 5.55
C PRO A 28 -11.62 12.50 6.86
N THR A 29 -11.92 13.59 7.58
CA THR A 29 -11.50 13.75 8.99
C THR A 29 -12.23 12.68 9.78
N ILE A 30 -11.58 11.55 10.02
CA ILE A 30 -12.06 10.56 10.98
C ILE A 30 -12.09 11.22 12.36
N SER A 31 -13.31 11.36 12.88
CA SER A 31 -13.61 11.81 14.23
C SER A 31 -12.72 11.05 15.22
N SER A 32 -12.08 11.78 16.12
CA SER A 32 -11.16 11.26 17.14
C SER A 32 -11.87 10.28 18.08
N HIS A 33 -11.94 9.01 17.71
CA HIS A 33 -12.04 7.93 18.68
C HIS A 33 -10.60 7.54 18.98
N LYS A 34 -10.20 7.73 20.24
CA LYS A 34 -8.91 7.34 20.80
C LYS A 34 -8.74 5.82 20.65
N VAL A 35 -8.25 5.38 19.50
CA VAL A 35 -7.66 4.06 19.32
C VAL A 35 -6.20 4.24 19.67
N THR A 36 -5.77 3.66 20.79
CA THR A 36 -4.34 3.52 21.09
C THR A 36 -3.70 2.84 19.89
N SER A 37 -2.96 3.63 19.11
CA SER A 37 -2.17 3.17 17.98
C SER A 37 -1.34 1.98 18.46
N PRO A 38 -1.45 0.77 17.87
CA PRO A 38 -0.29 -0.09 17.88
C PRO A 38 0.79 0.72 17.17
N GLU A 39 1.91 0.86 17.85
CA GLU A 39 3.13 1.50 17.39
C GLU A 39 3.40 1.06 15.94
N THR A 40 3.17 1.96 14.97
CA THR A 40 3.53 1.73 13.58
C THR A 40 5.03 1.57 13.58
N ILE A 41 5.51 0.33 13.52
CA ILE A 41 6.91 0.05 13.25
C ILE A 41 7.15 0.60 11.84
N PRO A 42 8.00 1.63 11.67
CA PRO A 42 8.37 2.06 10.33
C PRO A 42 9.21 0.93 9.75
N VAL A 43 8.60 0.11 8.89
CA VAL A 43 9.36 -0.79 8.03
C VAL A 43 10.23 0.12 7.20
N ALA A 44 11.52 0.15 7.50
CA ALA A 44 12.51 0.93 6.78
C ALA A 44 12.72 0.25 5.42
N LEU A 45 11.77 0.47 4.51
CA LEU A 45 11.92 0.08 3.13
C LEU A 45 13.06 0.93 2.55
N PRO A 46 14.07 0.34 1.89
CA PRO A 46 15.14 1.11 1.33
C PRO A 46 14.54 2.17 0.42
N GLU A 47 14.83 3.44 0.69
CA GLU A 47 14.58 4.57 -0.21
C GLU A 47 15.45 4.42 -1.45
N THR A 48 15.20 3.35 -2.21
CA THR A 48 15.62 3.29 -3.58
C THR A 48 14.58 4.14 -4.28
N SER A 49 14.90 5.42 -4.43
CA SER A 49 14.22 6.35 -5.33
C SER A 49 14.36 5.79 -6.75
N VAL A 50 13.63 4.72 -7.03
CA VAL A 50 13.51 4.17 -8.37
C VAL A 50 12.54 5.12 -9.07
N PRO A 51 12.96 5.80 -10.14
CA PRO A 51 12.06 6.68 -10.86
C PRO A 51 10.87 5.87 -11.36
N VAL A 52 9.66 6.41 -11.18
CA VAL A 52 8.43 5.82 -11.74
C VAL A 52 8.40 6.11 -13.24
N ILE A 53 9.15 5.31 -14.00
CA ILE A 53 9.22 5.35 -15.46
C ILE A 53 9.15 3.92 -16.01
N LEU A 54 8.77 3.78 -17.28
CA LEU A 54 8.90 2.52 -17.98
C LEU A 54 10.36 2.07 -18.04
N ARG A 55 10.59 0.80 -17.74
CA ARG A 55 11.89 0.14 -17.90
C ARG A 55 12.25 -0.04 -19.37
N GLU A 56 13.51 -0.29 -19.68
CA GLU A 56 13.94 -0.47 -21.07
C GLU A 56 13.27 -1.67 -21.76
N ASP A 57 12.83 -2.67 -20.99
CA ASP A 57 12.16 -3.84 -21.50
C ASP A 57 10.61 -3.73 -21.54
N GLU A 58 10.05 -2.66 -20.97
CA GLU A 58 8.62 -2.37 -20.97
C GLU A 58 8.24 -1.51 -22.19
N GLY A 59 6.96 -1.50 -22.57
CA GLY A 59 6.48 -0.58 -23.61
C GLY A 59 7.10 -0.77 -25.01
N LYS A 60 7.78 -1.89 -25.32
CA LYS A 60 8.46 -2.15 -26.61
C LYS A 60 7.56 -2.03 -27.87
N HIS A 61 6.25 -2.12 -27.69
CA HIS A 61 5.25 -1.99 -28.76
C HIS A 61 4.76 -0.54 -28.96
N LEU A 62 5.20 0.38 -28.10
CA LEU A 62 4.84 1.79 -28.15
C LEU A 62 5.78 2.53 -29.11
N THR A 63 5.22 3.51 -29.82
CA THR A 63 6.05 4.51 -30.51
C THR A 63 6.73 5.42 -29.48
N SER A 64 7.85 6.06 -29.84
CA SER A 64 8.55 7.01 -28.97
C SER A 64 7.62 8.05 -28.35
N LYS A 65 6.71 8.62 -29.16
CA LYS A 65 5.75 9.64 -28.69
C LYS A 65 4.76 9.09 -27.66
N GLN A 66 4.34 7.83 -27.80
CA GLN A 66 3.46 7.19 -26.82
C GLN A 66 4.21 6.86 -25.54
N HIS A 67 5.46 6.42 -25.66
CA HIS A 67 6.34 6.16 -24.54
C HIS A 67 6.56 7.43 -23.70
N ASP A 68 6.87 8.55 -24.35
CA ASP A 68 7.06 9.86 -23.68
C ASP A 68 5.77 10.33 -22.99
N LYS A 69 4.62 10.16 -23.64
CA LYS A 69 3.32 10.48 -23.06
C LYS A 69 3.03 9.63 -21.82
N PHE A 70 3.34 8.33 -21.87
CA PHE A 70 3.12 7.42 -20.75
C PHE A 70 4.04 7.73 -19.57
N ASN A 71 5.33 7.96 -19.82
CA ASN A 71 6.27 8.38 -18.78
C ASN A 71 5.88 9.73 -18.16
N SER A 72 5.34 10.66 -18.96
CA SER A 72 4.80 11.91 -18.43
C SER A 72 3.62 11.67 -17.47
N LEU A 73 2.74 10.72 -17.80
CA LEU A 73 1.61 10.34 -16.96
C LEU A 73 2.05 9.62 -15.68
N LEU A 74 3.03 8.70 -15.77
CA LEU A 74 3.60 8.04 -14.60
C LEU A 74 4.19 9.05 -13.61
N LYS A 75 4.83 10.10 -14.13
CA LYS A 75 5.37 11.19 -13.32
C LYS A 75 4.27 12.07 -12.72
N GLU A 76 3.18 12.33 -13.45
CA GLU A 76 2.02 13.07 -12.93
C GLU A 76 1.36 12.33 -11.75
N PHE A 77 1.29 11.00 -11.82
CA PHE A 77 0.70 10.14 -10.79
C PHE A 77 1.76 9.44 -9.93
N GLU A 78 2.94 10.04 -9.76
CA GLU A 78 4.06 9.44 -9.03
C GLU A 78 3.64 8.97 -7.64
N THR A 79 2.82 9.75 -6.94
CA THR A 79 2.31 9.43 -5.59
C THR A 79 1.50 8.12 -5.53
N CYS A 80 0.89 7.69 -6.62
CA CYS A 80 0.10 6.46 -6.68
C CYS A 80 0.94 5.22 -7.01
N PHE A 81 2.07 5.41 -7.69
CA PHE A 81 2.92 4.32 -8.17
C PHE A 81 4.26 4.23 -7.41
N HIS A 82 4.55 5.19 -6.54
CA HIS A 82 5.76 5.16 -5.73
C HIS A 82 5.74 3.92 -4.82
N PRO A 83 6.79 3.09 -4.84
CA PRO A 83 6.87 1.96 -3.94
C PRO A 83 6.91 2.45 -2.49
N GLY A 84 6.24 1.74 -1.58
CA GLY A 84 6.19 2.12 -0.17
C GLY A 84 5.30 3.33 0.14
N GLY A 85 4.37 3.70 -0.75
CA GLY A 85 3.34 4.68 -0.45
C GLY A 85 2.46 4.27 0.73
N ASP A 86 1.73 5.25 1.28
CA ASP A 86 0.84 5.03 2.42
C ASP A 86 -0.21 3.96 2.12
N PRO A 87 -0.64 3.18 3.14
CA PRO A 87 -1.74 2.25 2.99
C PRO A 87 -2.99 2.94 2.46
N THR A 88 -3.65 2.30 1.49
CA THR A 88 -4.91 2.79 0.95
C THR A 88 -5.97 2.87 2.04
N LEU A 89 -6.46 4.09 2.35
CA LEU A 89 -7.48 4.33 3.39
C LEU A 89 -8.86 3.72 3.07
N PHE A 90 -9.04 3.19 1.85
CA PHE A 90 -10.32 2.67 1.38
C PHE A 90 -10.61 1.23 1.82
N ILE A 91 -9.63 0.48 2.31
CA ILE A 91 -9.84 -0.94 2.62
C ILE A 91 -9.19 -1.27 3.96
N GLU A 92 -10.02 -1.79 4.87
CA GLU A 92 -9.58 -2.41 6.11
C GLU A 92 -9.76 -3.92 5.99
N HIS A 93 -8.67 -4.67 6.08
CA HIS A 93 -8.70 -6.13 6.04
C HIS A 93 -8.94 -6.68 7.45
N ARG A 94 -10.03 -7.42 7.65
CA ARG A 94 -10.33 -8.10 8.92
C ARG A 94 -10.08 -9.61 8.80
N ILE A 95 -9.25 -10.15 9.69
CA ILE A 95 -9.11 -11.59 9.84
C ILE A 95 -10.23 -12.08 10.78
N GLN A 96 -11.07 -12.98 10.29
CA GLN A 96 -12.15 -13.57 11.09
C GLN A 96 -11.60 -14.71 11.95
N THR A 97 -11.17 -14.38 13.17
CA THR A 97 -10.66 -15.36 14.14
C THR A 97 -11.77 -16.15 14.85
N GLY A 98 -13.05 -15.80 14.65
CA GLY A 98 -14.17 -16.42 15.36
C GLY A 98 -14.03 -16.29 16.89
N ASN A 99 -14.46 -17.31 17.64
CA ASN A 99 -14.34 -17.37 19.11
C ASN A 99 -13.05 -18.05 19.59
N ASN A 100 -12.01 -18.10 18.76
CA ASN A 100 -10.75 -18.74 19.13
C ASN A 100 -9.96 -17.84 20.09
N LEU A 101 -9.38 -18.43 21.14
CA LEU A 101 -8.52 -17.73 22.09
C LEU A 101 -7.17 -17.38 21.43
N PRO A 102 -6.54 -16.23 21.80
CA PRO A 102 -5.18 -15.93 21.37
C PRO A 102 -4.21 -17.03 21.78
N VAL A 103 -3.30 -17.38 20.87
CA VAL A 103 -2.22 -18.35 21.13
C VAL A 103 -0.91 -17.59 21.26
N SER A 104 -0.10 -17.94 22.27
CA SER A 104 1.24 -17.40 22.46
C SER A 104 2.23 -18.55 22.51
N GLU A 105 3.17 -18.57 21.56
CA GLU A 105 4.28 -19.50 21.53
C GLU A 105 5.61 -18.74 21.65
N PRO A 106 6.63 -19.30 22.34
CA PRO A 106 7.93 -18.66 22.41
C PRO A 106 8.57 -18.62 21.00
N PRO A 107 9.19 -17.49 20.60
CA PRO A 107 9.87 -17.40 19.31
C PRO A 107 10.96 -18.48 19.18
N TYR A 108 11.11 -19.02 17.97
CA TYR A 108 12.19 -19.96 17.69
C TYR A 108 13.57 -19.31 17.91
N ARG A 109 14.53 -20.09 18.42
CA ARG A 109 15.91 -19.61 18.62
C ARG A 109 16.57 -19.33 17.27
N MET A 110 16.91 -18.07 17.04
CA MET A 110 17.70 -17.67 15.87
C MET A 110 19.18 -17.50 16.23
N THR A 111 20.07 -17.89 15.32
CA THR A 111 21.51 -17.61 15.46
C THR A 111 21.77 -16.11 15.35
N PRO A 112 22.85 -15.58 15.96
CA PRO A 112 23.20 -14.17 15.88
C PRO A 112 23.30 -13.65 14.44
N ALA A 113 23.94 -14.40 13.55
CA ALA A 113 24.07 -14.05 12.13
C ALA A 113 22.72 -13.93 11.42
N LYS A 114 21.78 -14.87 11.63
CA LYS A 114 20.43 -14.79 11.06
C LYS A 114 19.65 -13.61 11.62
N LYS A 115 19.79 -13.34 12.92
CA LYS A 115 19.14 -12.18 13.56
C LYS A 115 19.66 -10.87 12.99
N GLU A 116 20.95 -10.77 12.70
CA GLU A 116 21.57 -9.58 12.09
C GLU A 116 21.11 -9.35 10.64
N LEU A 117 20.93 -10.43 9.87
CA LEU A 117 20.35 -10.33 8.52
C LEU A 117 18.88 -9.87 8.57
N SER A 118 18.05 -10.43 9.45
CA SER A 118 16.63 -10.05 9.55
C SER A 118 16.40 -8.60 9.96
N LYS A 119 17.29 -8.00 10.76
CA LYS A 119 17.19 -6.58 11.16
C LYS A 119 17.26 -5.59 10.00
N LYS A 120 17.73 -6.03 8.82
CA LYS A 120 17.80 -5.18 7.63
C LYS A 120 16.49 -5.13 6.85
N GLU A 121 15.59 -6.08 7.12
CA GLU A 121 14.32 -6.29 6.40
C GLU A 121 13.09 -5.95 7.27
N LEU A 122 13.31 -5.66 8.55
CA LEU A 122 12.30 -5.27 9.54
C LEU A 122 12.29 -3.76 9.70
#